data_AF-A0A2P7BLJ1-F1
#
_entry.id   AF-A0A2P7BLJ1-F1
#
_cell.length_a   1.000
_cell.length_b   1.000
_cell.length_c   1.000
_cell.angle_alpha   90.00
_cell.angle_beta   90.00
_cell.angle_gamma   90.00
#
_symmetry.space_group_name_H-M   'P 1'
#
loop_
_entity.id
_entity.type
_entity.pdbx_description
1 polymer ?
#
loop_
_entity_poly.entity_id
_entity_poly.type
_entity_poly.pdbx_seq_one_letter_code
_entity_poly.pdbx_strand_id
1 'polypeptide(L)'
;METTRRWPVVLAVVAAAFTIMVGLLVAAVPVKDGARDWFAPLVAGGWMAWTFPTALFFLTIFALMSLMAVWEYASPGGNPRVGILRFETTRGDRLFVSLLGSAFIHLAWLGLVGPNLWWALALSVVYAIGVFRFV
;
A
#
# COMPACT_ATOMS: atom_id res chain seq x y z
N MET A 1 -1.99 -37.09 2.11
CA MET A 1 -2.66 -36.06 1.28
C MET A 1 -1.74 -34.84 1.27
N GLU A 2 -0.95 -34.65 0.21
CA GLU A 2 -0.22 -33.37 0.06
C GLU A 2 -1.24 -32.28 -0.29
N THR A 3 -1.54 -31.41 0.66
CA THR A 3 -2.24 -30.17 0.39
C THR A 3 -1.32 -29.30 -0.45
N THR A 4 -1.46 -29.35 -1.77
CA THR A 4 -0.75 -28.46 -2.69
C THR A 4 -1.05 -27.02 -2.28
N ARG A 5 -0.08 -26.37 -1.63
CA ARG A 5 -0.23 -25.00 -1.11
C ARG A 5 -0.20 -24.04 -2.29
N ARG A 6 -1.37 -23.72 -2.87
CA ARG A 6 -1.51 -22.86 -4.06
C ARG A 6 -1.32 -21.36 -3.80
N TRP A 7 -0.91 -20.96 -2.60
CA TRP A 7 -0.70 -19.55 -2.26
C TRP A 7 0.31 -18.82 -3.17
N PRO A 8 1.36 -19.44 -3.75
CA PRO A 8 2.24 -18.73 -4.69
C PRO A 8 1.50 -18.35 -5.98
N VAL A 9 0.55 -19.18 -6.42
CA VAL A 9 -0.31 -18.87 -7.58
C VAL A 9 -1.22 -17.69 -7.26
N VAL A 10 -1.84 -17.69 -6.07
CA VAL A 10 -2.69 -16.57 -5.64
C VAL A 10 -1.88 -15.27 -5.52
N LEU A 11 -0.66 -15.34 -4.97
CA LEU A 11 0.25 -14.20 -4.90
C LEU A 11 0.62 -13.68 -6.30
N ALA A 12 0.94 -14.57 -7.23
CA ALA A 12 1.24 -14.21 -8.61
C ALA A 12 0.04 -13.55 -9.31
N VAL A 13 -1.19 -14.04 -9.05
CA VAL A 13 -2.42 -13.43 -9.56
C VAL A 13 -2.61 -12.03 -9.00
N VAL A 14 -2.42 -11.83 -7.68
CA VAL A 14 -2.53 -10.50 -7.07
C VAL A 14 -1.48 -9.53 -7.64
N ALA A 15 -0.24 -9.98 -7.79
CA ALA A 15 0.83 -9.18 -8.38
C ALA A 15 0.52 -8.81 -9.85
N ALA A 16 0.11 -9.78 -10.66
CA ALA A 16 -0.26 -9.54 -12.06
C ALA A 16 -1.45 -8.60 -12.18
N ALA A 17 -2.49 -8.80 -11.36
CA ALA A 17 -3.66 -7.92 -11.32
C ALA A 17 -3.25 -6.49 -10.95
N PHE A 18 -2.39 -6.31 -9.95
CA PHE A 18 -1.88 -4.98 -9.58
C PHE A 18 -1.12 -4.34 -10.74
N THR A 19 -0.19 -5.05 -11.39
CA THR A 19 0.56 -4.53 -12.54
C THR A 19 -0.34 -4.16 -13.71
N ILE A 20 -1.33 -5.00 -14.03
CA ILE A 20 -2.31 -4.71 -15.08
C ILE A 20 -3.11 -3.45 -14.74
N MET A 21 -3.63 -3.35 -13.50
CA MET A 21 -4.40 -2.19 -13.07
C MET A 21 -3.58 -0.91 -13.07
N VAL A 22 -2.30 -0.95 -12.67
CA VAL A 22 -1.39 0.19 -12.79
C VAL A 22 -1.19 0.56 -14.27
N GLY A 23 -0.99 -0.41 -15.15
CA GLY A 23 -0.87 -0.18 -16.59
C GLY A 23 -2.12 0.47 -17.18
N LEU A 24 -3.31 0.02 -16.78
CA LEU A 24 -4.60 0.62 -17.16
C LEU A 24 -4.74 2.04 -16.63
N LEU A 25 -4.36 2.30 -15.38
CA LEU A 25 -4.36 3.66 -14.82
C LEU A 25 -3.42 4.59 -15.59
N VAL A 26 -2.22 4.13 -15.92
CA VAL A 26 -1.25 4.90 -16.73
C VAL A 26 -1.80 5.17 -18.13
N ALA A 27 -2.50 4.21 -18.73
CA ALA A 27 -3.15 4.38 -20.04
C ALA A 27 -4.35 5.34 -19.98
N ALA A 28 -5.01 5.44 -18.82
CA ALA A 28 -6.13 6.35 -18.58
C ALA A 28 -5.71 7.80 -18.28
N VAL A 29 -4.40 8.07 -18.11
CA VAL A 29 -3.91 9.43 -17.86
C VAL A 29 -4.19 10.33 -19.07
N PRO A 30 -4.92 11.45 -18.89
CA PRO A 30 -5.19 12.39 -19.98
C PRO A 30 -3.90 12.92 -20.61
N VAL A 31 -3.90 13.06 -21.93
CA VAL A 31 -2.80 13.67 -22.68
C VAL A 31 -3.23 15.06 -23.14
N LYS A 32 -2.46 16.08 -22.75
CA LYS A 32 -2.65 17.46 -23.16
C LYS A 32 -1.37 17.95 -23.85
N ASP A 33 -1.51 18.52 -25.04
CA ASP A 33 -0.40 19.06 -25.83
C ASP A 33 0.74 18.04 -26.08
N GLY A 34 0.37 16.76 -26.25
CA GLY A 34 1.32 15.66 -26.48
C GLY A 34 2.03 15.14 -25.21
N ALA A 35 1.76 15.71 -24.04
CA ALA A 35 2.29 15.25 -22.76
C ALA A 35 1.18 14.68 -21.86
N ARG A 36 1.52 13.67 -21.05
CA ARG A 36 0.61 13.14 -20.02
C ARG A 36 0.46 14.13 -18.88
N ASP A 37 -0.78 14.50 -18.57
CA ASP A 37 -1.10 15.33 -17.41
C ASP A 37 -1.40 14.44 -16.21
N TRP A 38 -0.38 14.19 -15.39
CA TRP A 38 -0.45 13.29 -14.24
C TRP A 38 -1.37 13.78 -13.12
N PHE A 39 -1.70 15.07 -13.09
CA PHE A 39 -2.52 15.68 -12.04
C PHE A 39 -3.93 16.05 -12.53
N ALA A 40 -4.21 15.88 -13.83
CA ALA A 40 -5.55 16.02 -14.35
C ALA A 40 -6.49 14.95 -13.75
N PRO A 41 -7.78 15.29 -13.55
CA PRO A 41 -8.80 14.30 -13.22
C PRO A 41 -8.93 13.25 -14.34
N LEU A 42 -8.89 11.98 -13.96
CA LEU A 42 -9.09 10.82 -14.84
C LEU A 42 -10.54 10.74 -15.35
N VAL A 43 -11.50 11.27 -14.58
CA VAL A 43 -12.93 11.29 -14.93
C VAL A 43 -13.43 12.72 -14.87
N ALA A 44 -13.86 13.24 -16.01
CA ALA A 44 -14.47 14.56 -16.10
C ALA A 44 -15.83 14.57 -15.37
N GLY A 45 -16.04 15.54 -14.47
CA GLY A 45 -17.29 15.67 -13.71
C GLY A 45 -17.48 14.64 -12.58
N GLY A 46 -16.43 13.92 -12.20
CA GLY A 46 -16.46 13.02 -11.05
C GLY A 46 -16.72 13.76 -9.73
N TRP A 47 -17.39 13.10 -8.78
CA TRP A 47 -17.67 13.64 -7.44
C TRP A 47 -16.41 13.94 -6.63
N MET A 48 -15.32 13.21 -6.90
CA MET A 48 -13.99 13.46 -6.38
C MET A 48 -13.04 13.67 -7.56
N ALA A 49 -12.08 14.58 -7.41
CA ALA A 49 -11.00 14.75 -8.36
C ALA A 49 -10.06 13.53 -8.31
N TRP A 50 -10.45 12.46 -9.00
CA TRP A 50 -9.65 11.25 -9.15
C TRP A 50 -8.47 11.53 -10.06
N THR A 51 -7.33 11.89 -9.48
CA THR A 51 -6.06 12.03 -10.20
C THR A 51 -5.32 10.70 -10.24
N PHE A 52 -4.29 10.59 -11.10
CA PHE A 52 -3.43 9.40 -11.14
C PHE A 52 -2.79 9.08 -9.77
N PRO A 53 -2.16 10.04 -9.05
CA PRO A 53 -1.60 9.79 -7.72
C PRO A 53 -2.63 9.27 -6.71
N THR A 54 -3.83 9.87 -6.68
CA THR A 54 -4.88 9.45 -5.75
C THR A 54 -5.42 8.06 -6.08
N ALA A 55 -5.66 7.76 -7.37
CA ALA A 55 -6.09 6.44 -7.80
C ALA A 55 -5.03 5.37 -7.50
N LEU A 56 -3.75 5.67 -7.75
CA LEU A 56 -2.63 4.78 -7.47
C LEU A 56 -2.49 4.51 -5.96
N PHE A 57 -2.68 5.52 -5.12
CA PHE A 57 -2.68 5.36 -3.66
C PHE A 57 -3.75 4.35 -3.21
N PHE A 58 -5.01 4.54 -3.60
CA PHE A 58 -6.08 3.61 -3.22
C PHE A 58 -5.87 2.22 -3.81
N LEU A 59 -5.42 2.11 -5.06
CA LEU A 59 -5.07 0.82 -5.66
C LEU A 59 -3.97 0.10 -4.87
N THR A 60 -2.97 0.83 -4.38
CA THR A 60 -1.91 0.28 -3.54
C THR A 60 -2.46 -0.20 -2.20
N ILE A 61 -3.38 0.55 -1.56
CA ILE A 61 -4.05 0.10 -0.33
C ILE A 61 -4.83 -1.20 -0.58
N PHE A 62 -5.61 -1.29 -1.66
CA PHE A 62 -6.31 -2.52 -2.04
C PHE A 62 -5.36 -3.69 -2.30
N ALA A 63 -4.20 -3.44 -2.93
CA ALA A 63 -3.18 -4.46 -3.14
C ALA A 63 -2.59 -4.93 -1.81
N LEU A 64 -2.25 -4.03 -0.89
CA LEU A 64 -1.75 -4.38 0.45
C LEU A 64 -2.78 -5.21 1.23
N MET A 65 -4.07 -4.84 1.19
CA MET A 65 -5.14 -5.63 1.79
C MET A 65 -5.25 -7.03 1.16
N SER A 66 -5.14 -7.13 -0.16
CA SER A 66 -5.17 -8.41 -0.87
C SER A 66 -3.97 -9.29 -0.49
N LEU A 67 -2.78 -8.69 -0.37
CA LEU A 67 -1.57 -9.39 0.09
C LEU A 67 -1.74 -9.93 1.52
N MET A 68 -2.42 -9.18 2.41
CA MET A 68 -2.74 -9.68 3.75
C MET A 68 -3.67 -10.89 3.71
N ALA A 69 -4.66 -10.91 2.81
CA ALA A 69 -5.52 -12.08 2.62
C ALA A 69 -4.75 -13.29 2.09
N VAL A 70 -3.83 -13.09 1.15
CA VAL A 70 -2.94 -14.15 0.65
C VAL A 70 -2.02 -14.66 1.76
N TRP A 71 -1.48 -13.77 2.58
CA TRP A 71 -0.64 -14.13 3.72
C TRP A 71 -1.43 -15.00 4.71
N GLU A 72 -2.64 -14.58 5.10
CA GLU A 72 -3.45 -15.37 6.03
C GLU A 72 -3.83 -16.75 5.46
N TYR A 73 -4.07 -16.84 4.16
CA TYR A 73 -4.27 -18.13 3.48
C TYR A 73 -3.00 -19.01 3.48
N ALA A 74 -1.82 -18.41 3.26
CA ALA A 74 -0.54 -19.13 3.18
C ALA A 74 -0.06 -19.62 4.56
N SER A 75 -0.25 -18.80 5.59
CA SER A 75 0.13 -19.06 6.97
C SER A 75 -1.02 -18.67 7.89
N PRO A 76 -1.99 -19.57 8.10
CA PRO A 76 -3.06 -19.37 9.06
C PRO A 76 -2.45 -19.15 10.44
N GLY A 77 -2.80 -18.04 11.09
CA GLY A 77 -2.16 -17.70 12.36
C GLY A 77 -2.11 -16.21 12.64
N GLY A 78 -3.17 -15.47 12.29
CA GLY A 78 -3.45 -14.12 12.75
C GLY A 78 -3.72 -13.99 14.26
N ASN A 79 -3.28 -14.95 15.08
CA ASN A 79 -3.46 -14.91 16.53
C ASN A 79 -2.89 -13.59 17.08
N PRO A 80 -3.65 -12.91 17.96
CA PRO A 80 -3.19 -11.68 18.57
C PRO A 80 -1.86 -11.89 19.29
N ARG A 81 -0.94 -10.95 19.10
CA ARG A 81 0.34 -10.91 19.80
C ARG A 81 0.36 -9.68 20.68
N VAL A 82 0.89 -9.83 21.89
CA VAL A 82 1.18 -8.69 22.75
C VAL A 82 2.59 -8.23 22.44
N GLY A 83 2.70 -7.21 21.60
CA GLY A 83 3.98 -6.58 21.27
C GLY A 83 4.38 -5.49 22.25
N ILE A 84 5.34 -4.65 21.83
CA ILE A 84 5.88 -3.54 22.63
C ILE A 84 4.82 -2.51 23.03
N LEU A 85 3.72 -2.41 22.28
CA LEU A 85 2.60 -1.52 22.58
C LEU A 85 1.72 -2.01 23.74
N ARG A 86 1.96 -3.22 24.27
CA ARG A 86 1.28 -3.82 25.44
C ARG A 86 -0.22 -4.05 25.29
N PHE A 87 -0.74 -4.00 24.07
CA PHE A 87 -2.08 -4.48 23.73
C PHE A 87 -2.00 -5.53 22.62
N GLU A 88 -3.07 -6.29 22.47
CA GLU A 88 -3.18 -7.34 21.46
C GLU A 88 -3.24 -6.72 20.05
N THR A 89 -2.29 -7.09 19.19
CA THR A 89 -2.30 -6.68 17.78
C THR A 89 -2.42 -7.87 16.83
N THR A 90 -3.36 -7.77 15.91
CA THR A 90 -3.46 -8.66 14.76
C THR A 90 -2.47 -8.25 13.68
N ARG A 91 -2.31 -9.10 12.65
CA ARG A 91 -1.48 -8.76 11.49
C ARG A 91 -2.03 -7.54 10.74
N GLY A 92 -3.36 -7.41 10.66
CA GLY A 92 -4.04 -6.26 10.04
C GLY A 92 -3.76 -4.97 10.80
N ASP A 93 -3.80 -5.02 12.14
CA ASP A 93 -3.53 -3.86 12.99
C ASP A 93 -2.09 -3.37 12.80
N ARG A 94 -1.12 -4.29 12.67
CA ARG A 94 0.28 -3.94 12.37
C ARG A 94 0.44 -3.26 11.02
N LEU A 95 -0.25 -3.73 9.98
CA LEU A 95 -0.27 -3.03 8.69
C LEU A 95 -0.84 -1.62 8.84
N PHE A 96 -1.97 -1.47 9.52
CA PHE A 96 -2.60 -0.17 9.74
C PHE A 96 -1.68 0.80 10.51
N VAL A 97 -1.08 0.35 11.61
CA VAL A 97 -0.12 1.14 12.41
C VAL A 97 1.09 1.54 11.56
N SER A 98 1.59 0.64 10.71
CA SER A 98 2.71 0.95 9.81
C SER A 98 2.35 2.05 8.79
N LEU A 99 1.14 2.00 8.21
CA LEU A 99 0.66 3.00 7.25
C LEU A 99 0.42 4.35 7.94
N LEU A 100 -0.21 4.33 9.13
CA LEU A 100 -0.47 5.52 9.92
C LEU A 100 0.82 6.20 10.36
N GLY A 101 1.78 5.45 10.91
CA GLY A 101 3.08 5.98 11.30
C GLY A 101 3.89 6.49 10.11
N SER A 102 3.82 5.82 8.96
CA SER A 102 4.44 6.30 7.71
C SER A 102 3.86 7.66 7.28
N ALA A 103 2.54 7.87 7.43
CA ALA A 103 1.92 9.17 7.13
C ALA A 103 2.48 10.27 8.05
N PHE A 104 2.62 10.02 9.35
CA PHE A 104 3.23 10.97 10.28
C PHE A 104 4.70 11.24 9.98
N ILE A 105 5.48 10.23 9.58
CA ILE A 105 6.87 10.41 9.15
C ILE A 105 6.96 11.35 7.94
N HIS A 106 6.08 11.17 6.94
CA HIS A 106 6.05 12.05 5.76
C HIS A 106 5.64 13.48 6.10
N LEU A 107 4.64 13.67 6.98
CA LEU A 107 4.22 14.99 7.44
C LEU A 107 5.33 15.69 8.23
N ALA A 108 6.00 14.98 9.14
CA ALA A 108 7.13 15.52 9.89
C ALA A 108 8.30 15.89 8.96
N TRP A 109 8.59 15.07 7.96
CA TRP A 109 9.64 15.35 6.98
C TRP A 109 9.34 16.60 6.14
N LEU A 110 8.10 16.77 5.69
CA LEU A 110 7.67 17.98 4.98
C LEU A 110 7.80 19.22 5.86
N GLY A 111 7.46 19.12 7.15
CA GLY A 111 7.52 20.25 8.09
C GLY A 111 8.94 20.63 8.51
N LEU A 112 9.88 19.69 8.53
CA LEU A 112 11.22 19.88 9.11
C LEU A 112 12.36 19.90 8.08
N VAL A 113 12.25 19.14 6.99
CA VAL A 113 13.35 18.90 6.04
C VAL A 113 13.04 19.50 4.66
N GLY A 114 11.85 19.20 4.11
CA GLY A 114 11.40 19.77 2.84
C GLY A 114 10.76 18.75 1.87
N PRO A 115 10.61 19.11 0.58
CA PRO A 115 9.75 18.40 -0.37
C PRO A 115 10.35 17.11 -0.95
N ASN A 116 11.64 16.83 -0.75
CA ASN A 116 12.25 15.59 -1.21
C ASN A 116 11.89 14.44 -0.26
N LEU A 117 10.89 13.62 -0.65
CA LEU A 117 10.30 12.58 0.20
C LEU A 117 10.97 11.21 0.12
N TRP A 118 11.98 11.00 -0.73
CA TRP A 118 12.58 9.67 -0.91
C TRP A 118 13.19 9.11 0.37
N TRP A 119 13.79 9.98 1.19
CA TRP A 119 14.32 9.60 2.49
C TRP A 119 13.23 9.36 3.54
N ALA A 120 12.13 10.12 3.50
CA ALA A 120 10.94 9.84 4.31
C ALA A 120 10.33 8.47 3.98
N LEU A 121 10.32 8.09 2.70
CA LEU A 121 9.88 6.77 2.26
C LEU A 121 10.79 5.67 2.81
N ALA A 122 12.12 5.84 2.70
CA ALA A 122 13.08 4.87 3.22
C ALA A 122 12.92 4.68 4.75
N LEU A 123 12.77 5.78 5.50
CA LEU A 123 12.49 5.73 6.94
C LEU A 123 11.17 5.04 7.25
N SER A 124 10.13 5.29 6.46
CA SER A 124 8.82 4.65 6.60
C SER A 124 8.89 3.14 6.41
N VAL A 125 9.71 2.65 5.46
CA VAL A 125 9.95 1.21 5.27
C VAL A 125 10.66 0.60 6.48
N VAL A 126 11.70 1.25 6.99
CA VAL A 126 12.40 0.79 8.21
C VAL A 126 11.45 0.75 9.41
N TYR A 127 10.62 1.79 9.57
CA TYR A 127 9.59 1.85 10.60
C TYR A 127 8.58 0.70 10.46
N ALA A 128 8.06 0.46 9.26
CA ALA A 128 7.12 -0.63 9.00
C ALA A 128 7.72 -2.00 9.36
N ILE A 129 8.98 -2.26 8.98
CA ILE A 129 9.68 -3.50 9.37
C ILE A 129 9.77 -3.62 10.90
N GLY A 130 10.09 -2.52 11.59
CA GLY A 130 10.09 -2.46 13.05
C GLY A 130 8.73 -2.80 13.65
N VAL A 131 7.63 -2.24 13.11
CA VAL A 131 6.27 -2.54 13.56
C VAL A 131 5.95 -4.03 13.41
N PHE A 132 6.22 -4.62 12.24
CA PHE A 132 5.97 -6.06 12.02
C PHE A 132 6.83 -6.97 12.89
N ARG A 133 7.98 -6.48 13.38
CA ARG A 133 8.93 -7.26 14.18
C ARG A 133 8.69 -7.18 15.70
N PHE A 134 8.21 -6.04 16.19
CA PHE A 134 8.15 -5.72 17.62
C PHE A 134 6.74 -5.49 18.17
N VAL A 135 5.76 -5.23 17.31
CA VAL A 135 4.34 -5.06 17.68
C VAL A 135 3.61 -6.40 17.52
#